data_AF-A0A852CLL3-F1
#
_entry.id   AF-A0A852CLL3-F1
#
_cell.length_a   1.000
_cell.length_b   1.000
_cell.length_c   1.000
_cell.angle_alpha   90.00
_cell.angle_beta   90.00
_cell.angle_gamma   90.00
#
_symmetry.space_group_name_H-M   'P 1'
#
loop_
_entity.id
_entity.type
_entity.pdbx_description
1 polymer ?
#
loop_
_entity_poly.entity_id
_entity_poly.type
_entity_poly.pdbx_seq_one_letter_code
_entity_poly.pdbx_strand_id
1 'polypeptide(L)' 'LSRHHRLHTGETPYSCGVCGKSFASSSLLSRHHCLHTDEKLYSCGVCGKSFANRYALSKHHHLHTGE' A
#
# COMPACT_ATOMS: atom_id res chain seq x y z
N LEU A 1 5.26 -4.35 -21.29
CA LEU A 1 5.93 -5.66 -21.10
C LEU A 1 6.77 -5.78 -19.82
N SER A 2 7.52 -4.77 -19.39
CA SER A 2 8.50 -4.90 -18.29
C SER A 2 7.93 -5.35 -16.92
N ARG A 3 6.70 -4.92 -16.55
CA ARG A 3 6.05 -5.34 -15.29
C ARG A 3 5.53 -6.79 -15.32
N HIS A 4 5.11 -7.28 -16.48
CA HIS A 4 4.59 -8.65 -16.63
C HIS A 4 5.72 -9.69 -16.55
N HIS A 5 6.90 -9.35 -17.09
CA HIS A 5 8.05 -10.27 -17.10
C HIS A 5 8.64 -10.48 -15.70
N ARG A 6 8.63 -9.47 -14.82
CA ARG A 6 9.11 -9.59 -13.43
C ARG A 6 8.32 -10.59 -12.58
N LEU A 7 7.06 -10.84 -12.92
CA LEU A 7 6.24 -11.86 -12.24
C LEU A 7 6.71 -13.29 -12.57
N HIS A 8 7.33 -13.50 -13.74
CA HIS A 8 7.84 -14.81 -14.14
C HIS A 8 9.25 -15.08 -13.61
N THR A 9 10.08 -14.06 -13.38
CA THR A 9 11.46 -14.23 -12.89
C THR A 9 11.59 -14.24 -11.36
N GLY A 10 10.53 -13.87 -10.63
CA GLY A 10 10.60 -13.74 -9.16
C GLY A 10 11.44 -12.55 -8.69
N GLU A 11 11.92 -11.71 -9.61
CA GLU A 11 12.69 -10.52 -9.27
C GLU A 11 11.79 -9.51 -8.57
N THR A 12 12.05 -9.34 -7.29
CA THR A 12 11.33 -8.47 -6.38
C THR A 12 12.26 -7.35 -5.92
N PRO A 13 12.49 -6.32 -6.76
CA PRO A 13 13.49 -5.29 -6.50
C PRO A 13 13.17 -4.39 -5.30
N TYR A 14 11.97 -4.52 -4.73
CA TYR A 14 11.53 -3.73 -3.59
C TYR A 14 11.49 -4.60 -2.33
N SER A 15 12.57 -4.59 -1.56
CA SER A 15 12.68 -5.33 -0.30
C SER A 15 12.36 -4.48 0.93
N CYS A 16 11.75 -5.09 1.93
CA CYS A 16 11.46 -4.48 3.22
C CYS A 16 12.70 -4.53 4.11
N GLY A 17 13.19 -3.36 4.54
CA GLY A 17 14.34 -3.27 5.42
C GLY A 17 14.08 -3.77 6.85
N VAL A 18 12.81 -3.96 7.25
CA VAL A 18 12.44 -4.41 8.60
C VAL A 18 12.46 -5.93 8.74
N CYS A 19 11.92 -6.65 7.75
CA CYS A 19 11.78 -8.11 7.83
C CYS A 19 12.36 -8.87 6.62
N GLY A 20 12.98 -8.17 5.66
CA GLY A 20 13.61 -8.76 4.49
C GLY A 20 12.64 -9.26 3.41
N LYS A 21 11.32 -9.08 3.56
CA LYS A 21 10.35 -9.51 2.54
C LYS A 21 10.47 -8.67 1.27
N SER A 22 10.50 -9.34 0.12
CA SER A 22 10.65 -8.70 -1.19
C SER A 22 9.33 -8.64 -1.96
N PHE A 23 9.12 -7.53 -2.67
CA PHE A 23 7.92 -7.21 -3.42
C PHE A 23 8.23 -6.82 -4.87
N ALA A 24 7.28 -7.11 -5.77
CA ALA A 24 7.41 -6.81 -7.19
C ALA A 24 7.19 -5.33 -7.54
N SER A 25 6.64 -4.55 -6.61
CA SER A 25 6.38 -3.11 -6.81
C SER A 25 6.51 -2.32 -5.51
N SER A 26 6.85 -1.03 -5.64
CA SER A 26 6.94 -0.09 -4.52
C SER A 26 5.62 0.06 -3.77
N SER A 27 4.47 0.02 -4.46
CA SER A 27 3.15 0.09 -3.82
C SER A 27 2.89 -1.09 -2.88
N LEU A 28 3.37 -2.29 -3.24
CA LEU A 28 3.25 -3.48 -2.39
C LEU A 28 4.17 -3.40 -1.18
N LEU A 29 5.42 -2.97 -1.39
CA LEU A 29 6.38 -2.74 -0.30
C LEU A 29 5.88 -1.68 0.68
N SER A 30 5.37 -0.55 0.17
CA SER A 30 4.83 0.53 1.00
C SER A 30 3.66 0.02 1.84
N ARG A 31 2.68 -0.66 1.23
CA ARG A 31 1.57 -1.29 1.96
C ARG A 31 2.05 -2.27 3.03
N HIS A 32 3.11 -3.01 2.76
CA HIS A 32 3.68 -3.94 3.72
C HIS A 32 4.40 -3.23 4.87
N HIS A 33 5.14 -2.16 4.59
CA HIS A 33 5.81 -1.33 5.60
C HIS A 33 4.83 -0.80 6.65
N CYS A 34 3.63 -0.46 6.21
CA CYS A 34 2.49 -0.08 7.02
C CYS A 34 2.14 -1.07 8.16
N LEU A 35 2.43 -2.37 7.97
CA LEU A 35 2.17 -3.40 8.97
C LEU A 35 3.23 -3.43 10.08
N HIS A 36 4.41 -2.87 9.83
CA HIS A 36 5.49 -2.80 10.82
C HIS A 36 5.40 -1.53 11.66
N THR A 37 4.99 -0.43 11.04
CA THR A 37 5.01 0.89 11.69
C THR A 37 3.73 1.19 12.45
N ASP A 38 2.63 0.45 12.24
CA ASP A 38 1.25 0.81 12.61
C ASP A 38 0.80 2.18 12.05
N GLU A 39 1.72 2.95 11.46
CA GLU A 39 1.51 4.16 10.70
C GLU A 39 0.81 3.82 9.39
N LYS A 40 -0.47 4.12 9.39
CA LYS A 40 -1.44 3.67 8.42
C LYS A 40 -1.44 4.71 7.28
N LEU A 41 -0.72 4.39 6.18
CA LEU A 41 -0.27 5.25 5.06
C LEU A 41 -1.26 6.28 4.52
N TYR A 42 -2.54 5.93 4.48
CA TYR A 42 -3.59 6.77 3.91
C TYR A 42 -4.65 7.03 4.96
N SER A 43 -4.48 8.10 5.73
CA SER A 43 -5.42 8.55 6.75
C SER A 43 -6.51 9.43 6.17
N CYS A 44 -7.74 9.15 6.58
CA CYS A 44 -8.87 10.03 6.37
C CYS A 44 -8.71 11.25 7.27
N GLY A 45 -8.61 12.43 6.67
CA GLY A 45 -8.53 13.69 7.42
C GLY A 45 -9.82 14.05 8.16
N VAL A 46 -10.95 13.39 7.86
CA VAL A 46 -12.25 13.68 8.48
C VAL A 46 -12.46 12.90 9.79
N CYS A 47 -12.12 11.60 9.80
CA CYS A 47 -12.37 10.74 10.96
C CYS A 47 -11.13 10.03 11.51
N GLY A 48 -9.94 10.29 10.95
CA GLY A 48 -8.69 9.66 11.35
C GLY A 48 -8.56 8.18 10.99
N LYS A 49 -9.57 7.56 10.37
CA LYS A 49 -9.45 6.17 9.89
C LYS A 49 -8.42 6.10 8.79
N SER A 50 -7.46 5.20 8.94
CA SER A 50 -6.45 5.01 7.90
C SER A 50 -6.59 3.68 7.17
N PHE A 51 -6.05 3.63 5.95
CA PHE A 51 -6.30 2.59 4.95
C PHE A 51 -5.01 2.11 4.30
N ALA A 52 -5.03 0.85 3.84
CA ALA A 52 -3.88 0.21 3.21
C ALA A 52 -3.62 0.65 1.76
N ASN A 53 -4.55 1.37 1.13
CA ASN A 53 -4.41 1.88 -0.23
C ASN A 53 -5.31 3.11 -0.50
N ARG A 54 -4.95 3.92 -1.50
CA ARG A 54 -5.69 5.12 -1.91
C ARG A 54 -7.12 4.83 -2.36
N TYR A 55 -7.36 3.68 -3.00
CA TYR A 55 -8.70 3.33 -3.49
C TYR A 55 -9.68 3.13 -2.31
N ALA A 56 -9.24 2.43 -1.27
CA ALA A 56 -10.01 2.23 -0.04
C ALA A 56 -10.23 3.54 0.72
N LEU A 57 -9.21 4.40 0.80
CA LEU A 57 -9.37 5.76 1.36
C LEU A 57 -10.37 6.58 0.54
N SER A 58 -10.28 6.56 -0.79
CA SER A 58 -11.16 7.33 -1.68
C SER A 58 -12.61 6.88 -1.53
N LYS A 59 -12.88 5.57 -1.60
CA LYS A 59 -14.22 5.04 -1.32
C LYS A 59 -14.72 5.41 0.07
N HIS A 60 -13.85 5.37 1.07
CA HIS A 60 -14.22 5.79 2.42
C HIS A 60 -14.52 7.30 2.50
N HIS A 61 -13.76 8.14 1.79
CA HIS A 61 -14.01 9.57 1.72
C HIS A 61 -15.41 9.87 1.18
N HIS A 62 -15.91 9.09 0.21
CA HIS A 62 -17.25 9.29 -0.34
C HIS A 62 -18.36 9.08 0.70
N LEU A 63 -18.11 8.28 1.75
CA LEU A 63 -19.05 8.11 2.86
C LEU A 63 -19.14 9.35 3.76
N HIS A 64 -18.13 10.23 3.73
CA HIS A 64 -18.17 11.51 4.45
C HIS A 64 -18.78 12.61 3.60
N THR A 65 -18.61 12.55 2.28
CA THR A 65 -19.15 13.57 1.37
C THR A 65 -20.65 13.42 1.14
N GLY A 66 -21.27 12.28 1.52
CA GLY A 66 -22.71 12.13 1.68
C GLY A 66 -23.55 12.86 0.61
N GLU A 67 -23.34 12.52 -0.66
CA GLU A 67 -24.33 12.75 -1.72
C GLU A 67 -25.20 11.50 -1.89
#